data_AF-A0A814JCI6-F1
#
_entry.id   AF-A0A814JCI6-F1
#
_cell.length_a   1.000
_cell.length_b   1.000
_cell.length_c   1.000
_cell.angle_alpha   90.00
_cell.angle_beta   90.00
_cell.angle_gamma   90.00
#
_symmetry.space_group_name_H-M   'P 1'
#
loop_
_entity.id
_entity.type
_entity.pdbx_description
1 polymer ?
#
loop_
_entity_poly.entity_id
_entity_poly.type
_entity_poly.pdbx_seq_one_letter_code
_entity_poly.pdbx_strand_id
1 'polypeptide(L)'
;MKLFTDSNECAKSELDLFMTPSTNTSNTSIVSGGWFENNPTSSVSVGTPIEFRYEGSTNHYLQLSRTSLYLQVSINKDKVLVTGDDATAPINNFLDSLFSQVELSFNGQSFETQTMSILTKPTSLTC
;
A
#
# COMPACT_ATOMS: atom_id res chain seq x y z
N MET A 1 -12.90 -17.73 -15.13
CA MET A 1 -14.17 -17.08 -14.73
C MET A 1 -14.68 -16.32 -15.96
N LYS A 2 -15.79 -16.74 -16.57
CA LYS A 2 -16.37 -16.04 -17.73
C LYS A 2 -17.15 -14.83 -17.21
N LEU A 3 -16.81 -13.64 -17.70
CA LEU A 3 -17.52 -12.40 -17.42
C LEU A 3 -18.64 -12.26 -18.45
N PHE A 4 -19.87 -12.05 -17.99
CA PHE A 4 -21.01 -11.73 -18.84
C PHE A 4 -21.11 -10.21 -18.93
N THR A 5 -20.95 -9.65 -20.12
CA THR A 5 -20.84 -8.20 -20.36
C THR A 5 -22.15 -7.43 -20.23
N ASP A 6 -23.29 -8.12 -20.19
CA ASP A 6 -24.63 -7.52 -20.18
C ASP A 6 -25.44 -7.86 -18.91
N SER A 7 -24.78 -8.24 -17.81
CA SER A 7 -25.47 -8.58 -16.56
C SER A 7 -25.90 -7.32 -15.79
N ASN A 8 -27.17 -7.25 -15.40
CA ASN A 8 -27.66 -6.20 -14.50
C ASN A 8 -27.01 -6.29 -13.10
N GLU A 9 -26.94 -5.16 -12.41
CA GLU A 9 -26.52 -5.07 -11.01
C GLU A 9 -27.41 -5.93 -10.11
N CYS A 10 -26.79 -6.68 -9.18
CA CYS A 10 -27.47 -7.67 -8.35
C CYS A 10 -28.43 -6.97 -7.36
N ALA A 11 -29.68 -6.78 -7.77
CA ALA A 11 -30.80 -6.53 -6.86
C ALA A 11 -31.48 -7.87 -6.56
N LYS A 12 -31.73 -8.17 -5.28
CA LYS A 12 -32.46 -9.38 -4.86
C LYS A 12 -33.89 -9.34 -5.42
N SER A 13 -34.06 -9.89 -6.61
CA SER A 13 -35.34 -10.24 -7.20
C SER A 13 -35.54 -11.72 -6.93
N GLU A 14 -36.26 -12.07 -5.86
CA GLU A 14 -36.52 -13.45 -5.43
C GLU A 14 -37.42 -14.24 -6.42
N LEU A 15 -37.74 -13.66 -7.58
CA LEU A 15 -38.72 -14.19 -8.52
C LEU A 15 -38.28 -14.06 -10.00
N ASP A 16 -37.02 -14.35 -10.32
CA ASP A 16 -36.61 -14.51 -11.72
C ASP A 16 -35.82 -15.79 -11.95
N LEU A 17 -36.53 -16.84 -12.37
CA LEU A 17 -36.04 -18.21 -12.45
C LEU A 17 -35.31 -18.55 -13.77
N PHE A 18 -35.38 -17.67 -14.78
CA PHE A 18 -34.84 -17.91 -16.12
C PHE A 18 -33.91 -16.81 -16.62
N MET A 19 -33.67 -15.77 -15.81
CA MET A 19 -32.67 -14.77 -16.12
C MET A 19 -31.25 -15.31 -15.96
N THR A 20 -30.35 -14.77 -16.79
CA THR A 20 -28.91 -14.90 -16.56
C THR A 20 -28.61 -14.47 -15.12
N PRO A 21 -27.95 -15.32 -14.31
CA PRO A 21 -27.62 -14.97 -12.94
C PRO A 21 -26.95 -13.61 -12.93
N SER A 22 -27.47 -12.67 -12.16
CA SER A 22 -26.77 -11.41 -11.91
C SER A 22 -25.41 -11.79 -11.34
N THR A 23 -24.34 -11.58 -12.09
CA THR A 23 -23.01 -11.63 -11.52
C THR A 23 -22.98 -10.63 -10.37
N ASN A 24 -22.22 -10.91 -9.32
CA ASN A 24 -22.05 -9.97 -8.22
C ASN A 24 -21.31 -8.73 -8.76
N THR A 25 -22.06 -7.83 -9.39
CA THR A 25 -21.55 -6.59 -9.97
C THR A 25 -21.46 -5.53 -8.88
N SER A 26 -20.79 -5.84 -7.77
CA SER A 26 -20.33 -4.81 -6.82
C SER A 26 -19.20 -3.94 -7.41
N ASN A 27 -19.01 -3.98 -8.73
CA ASN A 27 -17.91 -3.36 -9.44
C ASN A 27 -18.37 -2.56 -10.69
N THR A 28 -19.68 -2.45 -10.93
CA THR A 28 -20.23 -1.63 -12.04
C THR A 28 -20.47 -0.16 -11.64
N SER A 29 -20.26 0.20 -10.36
CA SER A 29 -20.22 1.59 -9.91
C SER A 29 -18.85 2.27 -10.05
N ILE A 30 -17.77 1.51 -10.29
CA ILE A 30 -16.43 2.08 -10.48
C ILE A 30 -16.26 2.48 -11.94
N VAL A 31 -16.55 3.74 -12.24
CA VAL A 31 -16.48 4.30 -13.61
C VAL A 31 -15.03 4.49 -14.06
N SER A 32 -14.14 4.85 -13.14
CA SER A 32 -12.73 5.05 -13.40
C SER A 32 -11.91 4.96 -12.11
N GLY A 33 -10.63 4.64 -12.25
CA GLY A 33 -9.68 4.58 -11.15
C GLY A 33 -8.33 5.14 -11.57
N GLY A 34 -7.55 5.62 -10.60
CA GLY A 34 -6.23 6.20 -10.83
C GLY A 34 -5.37 6.11 -9.58
N TRP A 35 -4.09 6.43 -9.75
CA TRP A 35 -3.14 6.56 -8.65
C TRP A 35 -3.17 7.99 -8.13
N PHE A 36 -3.23 8.14 -6.81
CA PHE A 36 -3.17 9.42 -6.13
C PHE A 36 -2.04 9.38 -5.12
N GLU A 37 -1.17 10.37 -5.17
CA GLU A 37 -0.08 10.51 -4.21
C GLU A 37 -0.64 11.03 -2.88
N ASN A 38 -0.31 10.34 -1.79
CA ASN A 38 -0.61 10.79 -0.45
C ASN A 38 0.69 11.02 0.31
N ASN A 39 0.90 12.25 0.79
CA ASN A 39 2.11 12.62 1.50
C ASN A 39 2.00 12.29 3.01
N PRO A 40 3.13 12.11 3.70
CA PRO A 40 3.13 11.98 5.15
C PRO A 40 2.50 13.20 5.83
N THR A 41 1.79 12.97 6.93
CA THR A 41 1.17 14.03 7.73
C THR A 41 2.22 14.90 8.44
N SER A 42 3.40 14.35 8.69
CA SER A 42 4.50 14.99 9.41
C SER A 42 5.85 14.75 8.74
N SER A 43 6.85 15.56 9.12
CA SER A 43 8.22 15.38 8.66
C SER A 43 8.80 14.05 9.13
N VAL A 44 9.42 13.31 8.22
CA VAL A 44 10.07 12.03 8.53
C VAL A 44 11.32 12.26 9.40
N SER A 45 11.38 11.58 10.55
CA SER A 45 12.54 11.62 11.43
C SER A 45 12.87 10.23 11.99
N VAL A 46 14.09 10.05 12.48
CA VAL A 46 14.56 8.76 12.98
C VAL A 46 13.82 8.39 14.27
N GLY A 47 13.22 7.21 14.30
CA GLY A 47 12.52 6.67 15.48
C GLY A 47 11.09 7.18 15.66
N THR A 48 10.59 8.04 14.78
CA THR A 48 9.19 8.48 14.79
C THR A 48 8.37 7.69 13.76
N PRO A 49 7.11 7.35 14.06
CA PRO A 49 6.23 6.71 13.08
C PRO A 49 5.95 7.67 11.91
N ILE A 50 5.87 7.11 10.71
CA ILE A 50 5.45 7.84 9.51
C ILE A 50 3.94 7.60 9.35
N GLU A 51 3.15 8.67 9.43
CA GLU A 51 1.70 8.57 9.41
C GLU A 51 1.11 9.13 8.11
N PHE A 52 0.36 8.29 7.40
CA PHE A 52 -0.44 8.68 6.25
C PHE A 52 -1.90 8.72 6.66
N ARG A 53 -2.58 9.84 6.40
CA ARG A 53 -4.01 9.97 6.64
C ARG A 53 -4.73 10.12 5.31
N TYR A 54 -5.79 9.35 5.12
CA TYR A 54 -6.71 9.51 4.00
C TYR A 54 -8.09 9.83 4.55
N GLU A 55 -8.55 11.05 4.31
CA GLU A 55 -9.93 11.43 4.59
C GLU A 55 -10.77 10.97 3.40
N GLY A 56 -11.68 10.01 3.64
CA GLY A 56 -12.49 9.42 2.59
C GLY A 56 -13.23 10.47 1.75
N SER A 57 -13.38 10.21 0.45
CA SER A 57 -14.17 11.04 -0.45
C SER A 57 -15.57 10.46 -0.63
N THR A 58 -16.57 11.32 -0.91
CA THR A 58 -17.91 10.85 -1.30
C THR A 58 -17.94 10.20 -2.68
N ASN A 59 -16.95 10.49 -3.53
CA ASN A 59 -16.94 10.09 -4.94
C ASN A 59 -15.80 9.12 -5.30
N HIS A 60 -14.85 8.91 -4.38
CA HIS A 60 -13.68 8.07 -4.62
C HIS A 60 -13.51 7.06 -3.49
N TYR A 61 -13.26 5.82 -3.89
CA TYR A 61 -12.97 4.72 -2.99
C TYR A 61 -11.47 4.40 -3.02
N LEU A 62 -10.91 4.15 -1.84
CA LEU A 62 -9.52 3.69 -1.71
C LEU A 62 -9.46 2.17 -1.86
N GLN A 63 -8.69 1.69 -2.82
CA GLN A 63 -8.44 0.26 -3.00
C GLN A 63 -7.16 -0.18 -2.27
N LEU A 64 -7.31 -0.68 -1.04
CA LEU A 64 -6.18 -1.05 -0.17
C LEU A 64 -5.25 -2.10 -0.78
N SER A 65 -5.78 -3.08 -1.52
CA SER A 65 -4.97 -4.11 -2.18
C SER A 65 -4.07 -3.59 -3.30
N ARG A 66 -4.32 -2.35 -3.73
CA ARG A 66 -3.51 -1.62 -4.71
C ARG A 66 -2.94 -0.34 -4.12
N THR A 67 -2.77 -0.27 -2.80
CA THR A 67 -1.99 0.80 -2.18
C THR A 67 -0.53 0.36 -2.11
N SER A 68 0.39 1.25 -2.48
CA SER A 68 1.83 0.98 -2.42
C SER A 68 2.56 2.16 -1.80
N LEU A 69 3.58 1.86 -0.99
CA LEU A 69 4.44 2.88 -0.42
C LEU A 69 5.51 3.28 -1.45
N TYR A 70 5.52 4.55 -1.83
CA TYR A 70 6.57 5.12 -2.68
C TYR A 70 7.64 5.76 -1.79
N LEU A 71 8.91 5.39 -2.00
CA LEU A 71 10.02 5.87 -1.21
C LEU A 71 11.08 6.51 -2.10
N GLN A 72 11.46 7.75 -1.77
CA GLN A 72 12.59 8.45 -2.36
C GLN A 72 13.68 8.63 -1.30
N VAL A 73 14.84 8.03 -1.53
CA VAL A 73 15.97 8.05 -0.59
C VAL A 73 17.20 8.68 -1.22
N SER A 74 18.00 9.35 -0.39
CA SER A 74 19.37 9.77 -0.72
C SER A 74 20.36 9.00 0.16
N ILE A 75 21.40 8.45 -0.45
CA ILE A 75 22.46 7.73 0.26
C ILE A 75 23.58 8.74 0.52
N ASN A 76 23.88 8.98 1.80
CA ASN A 76 24.91 9.93 2.22
C ASN A 76 25.98 9.20 3.04
N LYS A 77 27.25 9.47 2.77
CA LYS A 77 28.41 9.02 3.54
C LYS A 77 28.97 10.24 4.29
N ASP A 78 28.96 10.19 5.63
CA ASP A 78 29.43 11.31 6.48
C ASP A 78 28.82 12.68 6.12
N LYS A 79 27.52 12.70 5.79
CA LYS A 79 26.74 13.87 5.33
C LYS A 79 27.09 14.39 3.93
N VAL A 80 27.95 13.68 3.19
CA VAL A 80 28.23 13.94 1.78
C VAL A 80 27.40 13.00 0.92
N LEU A 81 26.72 13.53 -0.09
CA LEU A 81 25.96 12.73 -1.03
C LEU A 81 26.91 11.77 -1.76
N VAL A 82 26.57 10.50 -1.76
CA VAL A 82 27.31 9.49 -2.53
C VAL A 82 27.05 9.73 -4.02
N THR A 83 28.10 10.05 -4.77
CA THR A 83 28.04 10.27 -6.23
C THR A 83 28.34 8.97 -6.97
N GLY A 84 28.03 8.92 -8.28
CA GLY A 84 28.05 7.68 -9.08
C GLY A 84 29.38 6.91 -9.18
N ASP A 85 30.48 7.48 -8.66
CA ASP A 85 31.79 6.80 -8.61
C ASP A 85 31.89 5.81 -7.45
N ASP A 86 31.09 5.99 -6.39
CA ASP A 86 31.02 5.08 -5.26
C ASP A 86 29.99 3.98 -5.54
N ALA A 87 30.46 2.74 -5.72
CA ALA A 87 29.62 1.57 -5.92
C ALA A 87 28.81 1.25 -4.65
N THR A 88 27.65 1.89 -4.50
CA THR A 88 26.73 1.71 -3.38
C THR A 88 25.38 1.23 -3.87
N ALA A 89 24.85 0.20 -3.20
CA ALA A 89 23.55 -0.35 -3.49
C ALA A 89 22.86 -0.75 -2.18
N PRO A 90 21.52 -0.67 -2.10
CA PRO A 90 20.79 -1.24 -0.99
C PRO A 90 21.03 -2.75 -0.93
N ILE A 91 21.42 -3.24 0.25
CA ILE A 91 21.57 -4.68 0.55
C ILE A 91 20.46 -5.13 1.51
N ASN A 92 20.16 -6.44 1.49
CA ASN A 92 19.28 -7.09 2.47
C ASN A 92 17.90 -6.45 2.62
N ASN A 93 17.04 -6.63 1.61
CA ASN A 93 15.61 -6.30 1.70
C ASN A 93 15.35 -4.92 2.34
N PHE A 94 15.90 -3.89 1.69
CA PHE A 94 16.03 -2.53 2.23
C PHE A 94 14.71 -1.98 2.79
N LEU A 95 13.61 -2.13 2.06
CA LEU A 95 12.30 -1.62 2.50
C LEU A 95 11.80 -2.34 3.75
N ASP A 96 11.84 -3.67 3.77
CA ASP A 96 11.34 -4.46 4.89
C ASP A 96 12.19 -4.28 6.16
N SER A 97 13.46 -3.88 6.01
CA SER A 97 14.35 -3.61 7.14
C SER A 97 14.21 -2.21 7.73
N LEU A 98 13.56 -1.26 7.02
CA LEU A 98 13.38 0.11 7.51
C LEU A 98 12.29 0.22 8.57
N PHE A 99 11.28 -0.65 8.54
CA PHE A 99 10.09 -0.57 9.37
C PHE A 99 10.04 -1.75 10.33
N SER A 100 10.04 -1.48 11.64
CA SER A 100 9.83 -2.51 12.67
C SER A 100 8.37 -2.93 12.80
N GLN A 101 7.46 -2.00 12.54
CA GLN A 101 6.02 -2.19 12.65
C GLN A 101 5.29 -1.39 11.57
N VAL A 102 4.30 -2.01 10.97
CA VAL A 102 3.34 -1.36 10.06
C VAL A 102 1.94 -1.61 10.61
N GLU A 103 1.14 -0.56 10.70
CA GLU A 103 -0.21 -0.60 11.27
C GLU A 103 -1.21 0.06 10.35
N LEU A 104 -2.36 -0.59 10.19
CA LEU A 104 -3.52 -0.07 9.48
C LEU A 104 -4.66 0.16 10.47
N SER A 105 -5.17 1.40 10.51
CA SER A 105 -6.31 1.77 11.34
C SER A 105 -7.43 2.41 10.52
N PHE A 106 -8.69 2.11 10.89
CA PHE A 106 -9.87 2.80 10.39
C PHE A 106 -10.56 3.49 11.55
N ASN A 107 -10.83 4.79 11.42
CA ASN A 107 -11.50 5.60 12.45
C ASN A 107 -10.87 5.46 13.86
N GLY A 108 -9.54 5.35 13.93
CA GLY A 108 -8.80 5.21 15.19
C GLY A 108 -8.84 3.82 15.83
N GLN A 109 -9.51 2.84 15.19
CA GLN A 109 -9.40 1.43 15.57
C GLN A 109 -8.37 0.74 14.69
N SER A 110 -7.43 0.03 15.29
CA SER A 110 -6.40 -0.76 14.61
C SER A 110 -6.98 -2.09 14.16
N PHE A 111 -6.74 -2.48 12.91
CA PHE A 111 -7.25 -3.72 12.34
C PHE A 111 -6.14 -4.71 12.02
N GLU A 112 -4.98 -4.21 11.61
CA GLU A 112 -3.84 -5.03 11.25
C GLU A 112 -2.55 -4.39 11.74
N THR A 113 -1.72 -5.21 12.39
CA THR A 113 -0.39 -4.84 12.82
C THR A 113 0.57 -5.94 12.39
N GLN A 114 1.54 -5.58 11.56
CA GLN A 114 2.60 -6.48 11.15
C GLN A 114 3.90 -6.05 11.82
N THR A 115 4.50 -6.96 12.61
CA THR A 115 5.83 -6.76 13.19
C THR A 115 6.84 -7.49 12.33
N MET A 116 7.82 -6.75 11.81
CA MET A 116 8.91 -7.32 11.02
C MET A 116 10.06 -7.72 11.95
N SER A 117 10.51 -8.96 11.81
CA SER A 117 11.73 -9.43 12.49
C SER A 117 12.93 -9.00 11.65
N ILE A 118 13.64 -7.97 12.11
CA ILE A 118 14.85 -7.50 11.45
C ILE A 118 15.88 -8.64 11.50
N LEU A 119 16.32 -9.12 10.34
CA LEU A 119 17.30 -10.20 10.19
C LEU A 119 18.68 -9.71 10.67
N THR A 120 18.90 -9.73 11.98
CA THR A 120 20.18 -9.38 12.61
C THR A 120 21.16 -10.54 12.50
N LYS A 121 21.57 -10.90 11.27
CA LYS A 121 22.81 -11.68 11.14
C LYS A 121 23.97 -10.70 11.01
N PRO A 122 24.91 -10.63 11.98
CA PRO A 122 26.09 -9.81 11.84
C PRO A 122 26.91 -10.41 10.70
N THR A 123 26.83 -9.78 9.53
CA THR A 123 27.72 -10.11 8.43
C THR A 123 29.00 -9.34 8.73
N SER A 124 29.98 -10.03 9.31
CA SER A 124 31.35 -9.54 9.42
C SER A 124 31.88 -9.33 8.00
N LEU A 125 31.70 -8.12 7.46
CA LEU A 125 32.43 -7.67 6.29
C LEU A 125 33.83 -7.32 6.78
N THR A 126 34.74 -8.29 6.70
CA THR A 126 36.18 -8.04 6.76
C THR A 126 36.56 -7.29 5.49
N CYS A 127 37.30 -6.18 5.66
CA CYS A 127 37.82 -5.31 4.62
C CYS A 127 38.63 -6.04 3.55
#